data_AF-A0A348P587-F1
#
_entry.id   AF-A0A348P587-F1
#
_cell.length_a   1.000
_cell.length_b   1.000
_cell.length_c   1.000
_cell.angle_alpha   90.00
_cell.angle_beta   90.00
_cell.angle_gamma   90.00
#
_symmetry.space_group_name_H-M   'P 1'
#
loop_
_entity.id
_entity.type
_entity.pdbx_description
1 polymer ?
#
loop_
_entity_poly.entity_id
_entity_poly.type
_entity_poly.pdbx_seq_one_letter_code
_entity_poly.pdbx_strand_id
1 'polypeptide(L)'
;MAIEKMELVKISAPLEKINEISATLIESECFHPRSAAKLFSSDMGFAPLADDASYQKRANELLELAGTYNITPELLDLSEQEDFSDFDDDYLDDVEAKLIKYSEETRSLNEQKEILLSGIQSFEHFKGLDVDLDEISQCRYIKVRFGHMPKESYKRLNTVYKDNPYIVFNVCSEDETDYWGAYFAPVDMLEEIDAIFAFLFFEPTRVPGAAGAVDEVINECQKSLGIISSQLSEIQGKTNEYIS
;
A
#
# COMPACT_ATOMS: atom_id res chain seq x y z
N MET A 1 11.17 -3.42 -55.00
CA MET A 1 11.28 -4.52 -54.02
C MET A 1 11.20 -5.81 -54.79
N ALA A 2 12.33 -6.51 -54.94
CA ALA A 2 12.36 -7.82 -55.56
C ALA A 2 11.79 -8.82 -54.54
N ILE A 3 10.76 -9.57 -54.93
CA ILE A 3 10.23 -10.66 -54.12
C ILE A 3 11.17 -11.84 -54.38
N GLU A 4 11.90 -12.29 -53.34
CA GLU A 4 12.71 -13.50 -53.44
C GLU A 4 11.80 -14.72 -53.63
N LYS A 5 12.26 -15.66 -54.47
CA LYS A 5 11.50 -16.85 -54.82
C LYS A 5 11.59 -17.85 -53.66
N MET A 6 10.50 -17.98 -52.91
CA MET A 6 10.38 -18.94 -51.82
C MET A 6 10.08 -20.35 -52.32
N GLU A 7 10.63 -21.36 -51.63
CA GLU A 7 10.29 -22.77 -51.85
C GLU A 7 9.54 -23.35 -50.65
N LEU A 8 8.58 -24.24 -50.91
CA LEU A 8 7.81 -24.89 -49.86
C LEU A 8 8.59 -26.09 -49.33
N VAL A 9 9.11 -25.98 -48.11
CA VAL A 9 9.81 -27.06 -47.41
C VAL A 9 8.85 -27.74 -46.41
N LYS A 10 8.89 -29.07 -46.35
CA LYS A 10 8.17 -29.87 -45.35
C LYS A 10 9.20 -30.52 -44.42
N ILE A 11 9.08 -30.26 -43.12
CA ILE A 11 9.93 -30.85 -42.08
C ILE A 11 9.08 -31.83 -41.28
N SER A 12 9.62 -33.01 -41.00
CA SER A 12 8.96 -34.04 -40.21
C SER A 12 9.97 -34.59 -39.21
N ALA A 13 9.63 -34.54 -37.94
CA ALA A 13 10.51 -34.94 -36.84
C ALA A 13 9.71 -35.54 -35.68
N PRO A 14 10.34 -36.32 -34.80
CA PRO A 14 9.75 -36.73 -33.53
C PRO A 14 9.34 -35.51 -32.70
N LEU A 15 8.22 -35.61 -31.98
CA LEU A 15 7.72 -34.53 -31.11
C LEU A 15 8.75 -34.09 -30.07
N GLU A 16 9.56 -35.02 -29.57
CA GLU A 16 10.64 -34.77 -28.60
C GLU A 16 11.69 -33.77 -29.10
N LYS A 17 11.85 -33.63 -30.42
CA LYS A 17 12.85 -32.73 -31.04
C LYS A 17 12.27 -31.43 -31.54
N ILE A 18 10.99 -31.15 -31.27
CA ILE A 18 10.31 -29.98 -31.84
C ILE A 18 10.92 -28.66 -31.36
N ASN A 19 11.34 -28.60 -30.09
CA ASN A 19 11.95 -27.40 -29.50
C ASN A 19 13.32 -27.12 -30.12
N GLU A 20 14.18 -28.14 -30.22
CA GLU A 20 15.51 -28.05 -30.83
C GLU A 20 15.42 -27.58 -32.30
N ILE A 21 14.52 -28.19 -33.08
CA ILE A 21 14.30 -27.83 -34.49
C ILE A 21 13.72 -26.42 -34.62
N SER A 22 12.79 -26.04 -33.74
CA SER A 22 12.21 -24.70 -33.77
C SER A 22 13.25 -23.63 -33.46
N ALA A 23 14.15 -23.87 -32.50
CA ALA A 23 15.26 -22.98 -32.19
C ALA A 23 16.18 -22.79 -33.42
N THR A 24 16.63 -23.88 -34.05
CA THR A 24 17.48 -23.80 -35.24
C THR A 24 16.79 -23.09 -36.42
N LEU A 25 15.48 -23.27 -36.59
CA LEU A 25 14.72 -22.58 -37.63
C LEU A 25 14.58 -21.09 -37.37
N ILE A 26 14.39 -20.68 -36.11
CA ILE A 26 14.32 -19.27 -35.72
C ILE A 26 15.68 -18.60 -35.93
N GLU A 27 16.77 -19.23 -35.47
CA GLU A 27 18.14 -18.73 -35.66
C GLU A 27 18.53 -18.55 -37.12
N SER A 28 18.01 -19.40 -38.00
CA SER A 28 18.37 -19.35 -39.42
C SER A 28 17.78 -18.16 -40.18
N GLU A 29 16.80 -17.44 -39.60
CA GLU A 29 16.08 -16.26 -40.15
C GLU A 29 15.51 -16.40 -41.58
N CYS A 30 15.61 -17.58 -42.19
CA CYS A 30 15.28 -17.82 -43.60
C CYS A 30 13.97 -18.61 -43.78
N PHE A 31 13.22 -18.82 -42.70
CA PHE A 31 11.97 -19.58 -42.70
C PHE A 31 10.78 -18.73 -42.28
N HIS A 32 9.67 -18.89 -43.00
CA HIS A 32 8.37 -18.34 -42.62
C HIS A 32 7.43 -19.50 -42.27
N PRO A 33 7.22 -19.79 -40.97
CA PRO A 33 6.36 -20.90 -40.56
C PRO A 33 4.93 -20.67 -41.05
N ARG A 34 4.34 -21.72 -41.62
CA ARG A 34 2.95 -21.71 -42.09
C ARG A 34 2.21 -22.87 -41.42
N SER A 35 0.99 -22.61 -40.98
CA SER A 35 0.16 -23.64 -40.34
C SER A 35 -0.01 -24.86 -41.26
N ALA A 36 0.51 -26.01 -40.81
CA ALA A 36 0.39 -27.28 -41.48
C ALA A 36 -1.08 -27.76 -41.54
N ALA A 37 -1.92 -27.34 -40.58
CA ALA A 37 -3.36 -27.65 -40.56
C ALA A 37 -4.12 -27.07 -41.76
N LYS A 38 -3.57 -26.04 -42.45
CA LYS A 38 -4.14 -25.52 -43.70
C LYS A 38 -3.77 -26.36 -44.93
N LEU A 39 -2.82 -27.27 -44.80
CA LEU A 39 -2.28 -28.10 -45.89
C LEU A 39 -2.71 -29.58 -45.77
N PHE A 40 -3.04 -30.04 -44.57
CA PHE A 40 -3.49 -31.42 -44.30
C PHE A 40 -4.95 -31.41 -43.86
N SER A 41 -5.77 -32.30 -44.44
CA SER A 41 -7.18 -32.48 -44.03
C SER A 41 -7.27 -33.16 -42.68
N SER A 42 -8.23 -32.74 -41.84
CA SER A 42 -8.48 -33.28 -40.50
C SER A 42 -8.74 -34.80 -40.49
N ASP A 43 -9.17 -35.36 -41.62
CA ASP A 43 -9.41 -36.80 -41.82
C ASP A 43 -8.14 -37.66 -41.88
N MET A 44 -6.95 -37.04 -41.98
CA MET A 44 -5.66 -37.73 -42.05
C MET A 44 -5.09 -38.12 -40.67
N GLY A 45 -5.82 -37.85 -39.58
CA GLY A 45 -5.41 -38.22 -38.21
C GLY A 45 -4.33 -37.33 -37.59
N PHE A 46 -4.02 -36.17 -38.20
CA PHE A 46 -3.11 -35.17 -37.63
C PHE A 46 -3.88 -34.20 -36.73
N ALA A 47 -3.39 -33.98 -35.52
CA ALA A 47 -3.87 -32.93 -34.62
C ALA A 47 -2.86 -31.77 -34.59
N PRO A 48 -3.32 -30.50 -34.55
CA PRO A 48 -2.42 -29.38 -34.29
C PRO A 48 -1.79 -29.53 -32.91
N LEU A 49 -0.54 -29.04 -32.77
CA LEU A 49 0.07 -28.88 -31.45
C LEU A 49 -0.78 -27.87 -30.67
N ALA A 50 -1.18 -28.22 -29.45
CA ALA A 50 -1.87 -27.28 -28.58
C ALA A 50 -0.88 -26.19 -28.15
N ASP A 51 -1.28 -24.93 -28.28
CA ASP A 51 -0.49 -23.81 -27.76
C ASP A 51 -0.38 -23.96 -26.24
N ASP A 52 0.85 -24.00 -25.73
CA ASP A 52 1.11 -23.92 -24.30
C ASP A 52 1.03 -22.44 -23.89
N ALA A 53 -0.17 -22.01 -23.48
CA ALA A 53 -0.41 -20.65 -23.03
C ALA A 53 0.28 -20.31 -21.68
N SER A 54 0.95 -21.27 -21.04
CA SER A 54 1.59 -21.09 -19.73
C SER A 54 2.68 -20.01 -19.78
N TYR A 55 3.49 -19.99 -20.84
CA TYR A 55 4.54 -18.98 -21.02
C TYR A 55 4.00 -17.56 -21.23
N GLN A 56 2.90 -17.42 -22.00
CA GLN A 56 2.26 -16.13 -22.21
C GLN A 56 1.67 -15.58 -20.92
N LYS A 57 1.05 -16.45 -20.11
CA LYS A 57 0.51 -16.07 -18.81
C LYS A 57 1.61 -15.57 -17.88
N ARG A 58 2.72 -16.32 -17.76
CA ARG A 58 3.88 -15.96 -16.92
C ARG A 58 4.55 -14.66 -17.37
N ALA A 59 4.71 -14.48 -18.68
CA ALA A 59 5.27 -13.24 -19.23
C ALA A 59 4.40 -12.02 -18.90
N ASN A 60 3.07 -12.17 -18.94
CA ASN A 60 2.16 -11.09 -18.56
C ASN A 60 2.23 -10.79 -17.05
N GLU A 61 2.27 -11.82 -16.19
CA GLU A 61 2.44 -11.65 -14.73
C GLU A 61 3.72 -10.87 -14.41
N LEU A 62 4.84 -11.20 -15.08
CA LEU A 62 6.10 -10.46 -14.94
C LEU A 62 6.02 -9.02 -15.44
N LEU A 63 5.35 -8.78 -16.56
CA LEU A 63 5.17 -7.43 -17.10
C LEU A 63 4.29 -6.56 -16.19
N GLU A 64 3.25 -7.14 -15.56
CA GLU A 64 2.42 -6.45 -14.57
C GLU A 64 3.21 -6.11 -13.29
N LEU A 65 4.01 -7.06 -12.81
CA LEU A 65 4.92 -6.84 -11.68
C LEU A 65 5.93 -5.73 -11.99
N ALA A 66 6.60 -5.81 -13.15
CA ALA A 66 7.54 -4.81 -13.61
C ALA A 66 6.88 -3.42 -13.74
N GLY A 67 5.65 -3.37 -14.29
CA GLY A 67 4.85 -2.15 -14.38
C GLY A 67 4.53 -1.53 -13.02
N THR A 68 4.25 -2.34 -12.00
CA THR A 68 3.98 -1.89 -10.62
C THR A 68 5.17 -1.13 -10.04
N TYR A 69 6.38 -1.56 -10.37
CA TYR A 69 7.63 -0.93 -9.92
C TYR A 69 8.25 0.03 -10.95
N ASN A 70 7.52 0.34 -12.03
CA ASN A 70 7.95 1.24 -13.10
C ASN A 70 9.28 0.80 -13.77
N ILE A 71 9.48 -0.52 -13.84
CA ILE A 71 10.59 -1.18 -14.52
C ILE A 71 10.16 -1.43 -15.96
N THR A 72 11.03 -1.10 -16.92
CA THR A 72 10.83 -1.47 -18.32
C THR A 72 11.77 -2.62 -18.65
N PRO A 73 11.29 -3.86 -18.78
CA PRO A 73 12.15 -4.98 -19.11
C PRO A 73 12.75 -4.80 -20.51
N GLU A 74 14.05 -5.04 -20.63
CA GLU A 74 14.75 -5.05 -21.92
C GLU A 74 14.73 -6.45 -22.52
N LEU A 75 14.50 -6.52 -23.84
CA LEU A 75 14.59 -7.78 -24.56
C LEU A 75 16.06 -8.13 -24.76
N LEU A 76 16.46 -9.27 -24.19
CA LEU A 76 17.79 -9.85 -24.38
C LEU A 76 17.79 -10.79 -25.59
N ASP A 77 18.85 -10.72 -26.38
CA ASP A 77 19.06 -11.64 -27.49
C ASP A 77 19.50 -13.00 -26.93
N LEU A 78 18.73 -14.04 -27.22
CA LEU A 78 18.94 -15.40 -26.69
C LEU A 78 20.22 -16.04 -27.23
N SER A 79 20.76 -15.51 -28.34
CA SER A 79 22.01 -16.01 -28.95
C SER A 79 23.26 -15.79 -28.08
N GLU A 80 23.19 -14.94 -27.05
CA GLU A 80 24.32 -14.58 -26.18
C GLU A 80 24.33 -15.29 -24.82
N GLN A 81 23.37 -16.18 -24.52
CA GLN A 81 23.22 -16.83 -23.21
C GLN A 81 23.18 -18.36 -23.33
N GLU A 82 24.09 -19.06 -22.63
CA GLU A 82 24.31 -20.51 -22.80
C GLU A 82 23.35 -21.43 -22.01
N ASP A 83 22.52 -20.93 -21.08
CA ASP A 83 21.62 -21.81 -20.32
C ASP A 83 20.39 -21.07 -19.79
N PHE A 84 19.22 -21.32 -20.42
CA PHE A 84 17.91 -20.95 -19.88
C PHE A 84 17.29 -22.05 -19.00
N SER A 85 18.04 -23.13 -18.74
CA SER A 85 17.54 -24.33 -18.06
C SER A 85 17.37 -24.17 -16.54
N ASP A 86 17.92 -23.09 -15.96
CA ASP A 86 18.00 -22.86 -14.51
C ASP A 86 17.03 -21.77 -14.00
N PHE A 87 16.16 -21.20 -14.84
CA PHE A 87 15.06 -20.36 -14.36
C PHE A 87 13.97 -21.24 -13.74
N ASP A 88 14.21 -21.65 -12.50
CA ASP A 88 13.26 -22.41 -11.70
C ASP A 88 12.05 -21.51 -11.43
N ASP A 89 10.86 -21.97 -11.79
CA ASP A 89 9.59 -21.27 -11.55
C ASP A 89 9.45 -20.85 -10.07
N ASP A 90 10.08 -21.61 -9.16
CA ASP A 90 10.19 -21.37 -7.73
C ASP A 90 10.91 -20.06 -7.38
N TYR A 91 11.93 -19.65 -8.15
CA TYR A 91 12.64 -18.39 -7.91
C TYR A 91 11.75 -17.18 -8.21
N LEU A 92 10.98 -17.26 -9.29
CA LEU A 92 10.08 -16.21 -9.72
C LEU A 92 8.96 -16.00 -8.70
N ASP A 93 8.39 -17.11 -8.21
CA ASP A 93 7.34 -17.12 -7.19
C ASP A 93 7.87 -16.56 -5.85
N ASP A 94 9.11 -16.85 -5.47
CA ASP A 94 9.75 -16.28 -4.26
C ASP A 94 9.97 -14.76 -4.38
N VAL A 95 10.40 -14.28 -5.56
CA VAL A 95 10.57 -12.84 -5.82
C VAL A 95 9.22 -12.13 -5.77
N GLU A 96 8.19 -12.67 -6.42
CA GLU A 96 6.83 -12.13 -6.38
C GLU A 96 6.30 -12.05 -4.95
N ALA A 97 6.42 -13.13 -4.17
CA ALA A 97 5.97 -13.18 -2.78
C ALA A 97 6.68 -12.13 -1.90
N LYS A 98 8.00 -11.94 -2.09
CA LYS A 98 8.77 -10.92 -1.37
C LYS A 98 8.34 -9.52 -1.73
N LEU A 99 8.11 -9.23 -3.01
CA LEU A 99 7.67 -7.92 -3.48
C LEU A 99 6.28 -7.57 -2.96
N ILE A 100 5.33 -8.52 -3.01
CA ILE A 100 4.01 -8.35 -2.41
C ILE A 100 4.14 -8.03 -0.92
N LYS A 101 4.94 -8.80 -0.18
CA LYS A 101 5.17 -8.56 1.25
C LYS A 101 5.73 -7.17 1.53
N TYR A 102 6.74 -6.73 0.78
CA TYR A 102 7.30 -5.38 0.93
C TYR A 102 6.28 -4.28 0.61
N SER A 103 5.39 -4.50 -0.37
CA SER A 103 4.32 -3.57 -0.70
C SER A 103 3.31 -3.42 0.45
N GLU A 104 2.93 -4.54 1.09
CA GLU A 104 2.01 -4.56 2.22
C GLU A 104 2.62 -3.91 3.47
N GLU A 105 3.88 -4.23 3.78
CA GLU A 105 4.62 -3.59 4.88
C GLU A 105 4.75 -2.09 4.66
N THR A 106 5.07 -1.67 3.42
CA THR A 106 5.16 -0.25 3.05
C THR A 106 3.81 0.45 3.23
N ARG A 107 2.70 -0.18 2.81
CA ARG A 107 1.35 0.39 2.99
C ARG A 107 1.02 0.56 4.47
N SER A 108 1.21 -0.47 5.28
CA SER A 108 0.91 -0.43 6.71
C SER A 108 1.75 0.63 7.45
N LEU A 109 3.04 0.73 7.12
CA LEU A 109 3.92 1.74 7.72
C LEU A 109 3.53 3.16 7.33
N ASN A 110 3.08 3.38 6.09
CA ASN A 110 2.57 4.69 5.66
C ASN A 110 1.25 5.05 6.37
N GLU A 111 0.32 4.12 6.52
CA GLU A 111 -0.92 4.33 7.29
C GLU A 111 -0.59 4.71 8.75
N GLN A 112 0.35 4.00 9.39
CA GLN A 112 0.80 4.32 10.75
C GLN A 112 1.47 5.70 10.83
N LYS A 113 2.27 6.05 9.83
CA LYS A 113 2.91 7.37 9.72
C LYS A 113 1.88 8.49 9.65
N GLU A 114 0.83 8.35 8.84
CA GLU A 114 -0.24 9.34 8.73
C GLU A 114 -0.99 9.51 10.05
N ILE A 115 -1.31 8.40 10.73
CA ILE A 115 -1.95 8.43 12.05
C ILE A 115 -1.09 9.18 13.08
N LEU A 116 0.22 8.90 13.11
CA LEU A 116 1.14 9.59 14.03
C LEU A 116 1.31 11.07 13.71
N LEU A 117 1.39 11.44 12.42
CA LEU A 117 1.49 12.85 12.01
C LEU A 117 0.23 13.63 12.38
N SER A 118 -0.95 13.08 12.10
CA SER A 118 -2.23 13.68 12.50
C SER A 118 -2.35 13.78 14.02
N GLY A 119 -1.89 12.76 14.74
CA GLY A 119 -1.81 12.77 16.20
C GLY A 119 -0.93 13.90 16.72
N ILE A 120 0.30 14.04 16.21
CA ILE A 120 1.24 15.11 16.62
C ILE A 120 0.65 16.49 16.39
N GLN A 121 0.08 16.76 15.20
CA GLN A 121 -0.57 18.04 14.92
C GLN A 121 -1.67 18.34 15.94
N SER A 122 -2.48 17.33 16.24
CA SER A 122 -3.54 17.48 17.24
C SER A 122 -2.97 17.76 18.64
N PHE A 123 -1.87 17.10 19.03
CA PHE A 123 -1.21 17.33 20.31
C PHE A 123 -0.53 18.69 20.45
N GLU A 124 -0.06 19.29 19.34
CA GLU A 124 0.50 20.64 19.39
C GLU A 124 -0.51 21.66 19.91
N HIS A 125 -1.80 21.48 19.61
CA HIS A 125 -2.89 22.32 20.13
C HIS A 125 -3.16 22.14 21.63
N PHE A 126 -2.71 21.02 22.22
CA PHE A 126 -2.82 20.73 23.65
C PHE A 126 -1.52 21.01 24.41
N LYS A 127 -0.51 21.57 23.75
CA LYS A 127 0.79 21.87 24.35
C LYS A 127 0.64 22.95 25.43
N GLY A 128 1.20 22.68 26.61
CA GLY A 128 1.09 23.55 27.79
C GLY A 128 0.02 23.12 28.80
N LEU A 129 -0.73 22.03 28.53
CA LEU A 129 -1.45 21.32 29.58
C LEU A 129 -0.42 20.55 30.44
N ASP A 130 -0.14 21.04 31.64
CA ASP A 130 0.68 20.33 32.64
C ASP A 130 -0.16 19.23 33.32
N VAL A 131 -0.68 18.31 32.51
CA VAL A 131 -1.52 17.23 32.99
C VAL A 131 -1.10 15.93 32.32
N ASP A 132 -0.93 14.90 33.14
CA ASP A 132 -0.62 13.55 32.69
C ASP A 132 -1.86 12.94 32.02
N LEU A 133 -1.75 12.63 30.73
CA LEU A 133 -2.85 12.06 29.95
C LEU A 133 -3.23 10.66 30.44
N ASP A 134 -2.29 9.93 31.04
CA ASP A 134 -2.52 8.61 31.61
C ASP A 134 -3.39 8.74 32.87
N GLU A 135 -3.03 9.64 33.79
CA GLU A 135 -3.83 9.90 35.00
C GLU A 135 -5.25 10.38 34.66
N ILE A 136 -5.38 11.24 33.65
CA ILE A 136 -6.69 11.68 33.14
C ILE A 136 -7.49 10.48 32.60
N SER A 137 -6.87 9.59 31.83
CA SER A 137 -7.55 8.44 31.24
C SER A 137 -8.01 7.44 32.31
N GLN A 138 -7.23 7.29 33.39
CA GLN A 138 -7.49 6.41 34.52
C GLN A 138 -8.48 6.98 35.55
N CYS A 139 -8.95 8.22 35.38
CA CYS A 139 -9.98 8.79 36.23
C CYS A 139 -11.24 7.91 36.24
N ARG A 140 -11.65 7.51 37.46
CA ARG A 140 -12.78 6.60 37.69
C ARG A 140 -14.14 7.27 37.53
N TYR A 141 -14.25 8.54 37.92
CA TYR A 141 -15.54 9.24 38.04
C TYR A 141 -15.77 10.29 36.96
N ILE A 142 -14.70 10.73 36.28
CA ILE A 142 -14.73 11.76 35.25
C ILE A 142 -14.02 11.20 34.03
N LYS A 143 -14.62 11.37 32.85
CA LYS A 143 -14.01 11.10 31.56
C LYS A 143 -13.72 12.41 30.85
N VAL A 144 -12.60 12.42 30.14
CA VAL A 144 -12.13 13.59 29.40
C VAL A 144 -12.19 13.28 27.91
N ARG A 145 -12.63 14.27 27.15
CA ARG A 145 -12.76 14.22 25.69
C ARG A 145 -11.98 15.38 25.11
N PHE A 146 -10.90 15.05 24.41
CA PHE A 146 -10.09 16.01 23.66
C PHE A 146 -10.64 16.15 22.25
N GLY A 147 -10.62 17.35 21.70
CA GLY A 147 -11.12 17.59 20.36
C GLY A 147 -11.15 19.06 19.99
N HIS A 148 -11.79 19.34 18.86
CA HIS A 148 -12.05 20.69 18.42
C HIS A 148 -13.54 20.96 18.27
N MET A 149 -13.89 22.25 18.30
CA MET A 149 -15.24 22.74 18.13
C MET A 149 -15.22 24.07 17.37
N PRO A 150 -16.14 24.28 16.41
CA PRO A 150 -16.24 25.54 15.67
C PRO A 150 -16.47 26.74 16.59
N LYS A 151 -15.88 27.90 16.27
CA LYS A 151 -16.04 29.14 17.07
C LYS A 151 -17.51 29.55 17.24
N GLU A 152 -18.35 29.30 16.24
CA GLU A 152 -19.79 29.56 16.31
C GLU A 152 -20.49 28.66 17.33
N SER A 153 -20.09 27.39 17.41
CA SER A 153 -20.61 26.44 18.39
C SER A 153 -20.16 26.76 19.80
N TYR A 154 -18.92 27.22 19.99
CA TYR A 154 -18.46 27.70 21.30
C TYR A 154 -19.24 28.92 21.80
N LYS A 155 -19.61 29.85 20.91
CA LYS A 155 -20.51 30.97 21.27
C LYS A 155 -21.88 30.46 21.71
N ARG A 156 -22.43 29.45 21.04
CA ARG A 156 -23.70 28.82 21.43
C ARG A 156 -23.59 28.13 22.78
N LEU A 157 -22.49 27.41 23.03
CA LEU A 157 -22.21 26.80 24.33
C LEU A 157 -22.30 27.84 25.46
N ASN A 158 -21.56 28.95 25.33
CA ASN A 158 -21.52 30.02 26.32
C ASN A 158 -22.82 30.82 26.48
N THR A 159 -23.78 30.68 25.55
CA THR A 159 -25.06 31.38 25.61
C THR A 159 -26.17 30.48 26.13
N VAL A 160 -26.25 29.24 25.64
CA VAL A 160 -27.36 28.31 25.92
C VAL A 160 -27.10 27.50 27.19
N TYR A 161 -25.86 27.14 27.46
CA TYR A 161 -25.48 26.24 28.56
C TYR A 161 -24.71 26.95 29.68
N LYS A 162 -24.74 28.29 29.70
CA LYS A 162 -24.00 29.13 30.65
C LYS A 162 -24.26 28.79 32.11
N ASP A 163 -25.49 28.38 32.44
CA ASP A 163 -25.92 28.07 33.80
C ASP A 163 -25.72 26.58 34.18
N ASN A 164 -25.24 25.74 33.26
CA ASN A 164 -24.99 24.32 33.54
C ASN A 164 -23.53 24.10 33.99
N PRO A 165 -23.28 23.75 35.27
CA PRO A 165 -21.93 23.60 35.80
C PRO A 165 -21.17 22.39 35.24
N TYR A 166 -21.86 21.45 34.58
CA TYR A 166 -21.25 20.24 34.04
C TYR A 166 -20.85 20.37 32.56
N ILE A 167 -21.24 21.46 31.89
CA ILE A 167 -20.97 21.66 30.46
C ILE A 167 -19.95 22.79 30.30
N VAL A 168 -18.68 22.44 30.54
CA VAL A 168 -17.55 23.38 30.45
C VAL A 168 -16.55 22.85 29.43
N PHE A 169 -16.24 23.69 28.45
CA PHE A 169 -15.20 23.43 27.47
C PHE A 169 -13.96 24.25 27.82
N ASN A 170 -12.85 23.57 28.12
CA ASN A 170 -11.57 24.21 28.40
C ASN A 170 -10.79 24.36 27.10
N VAL A 171 -10.68 25.60 26.62
CA VAL A 171 -9.94 25.94 25.41
C VAL A 171 -8.44 25.93 25.72
N CYS A 172 -7.67 25.19 24.92
CA CYS A 172 -6.21 25.12 24.99
C CYS A 172 -5.57 26.01 23.94
N SER A 173 -6.05 25.93 22.69
CA SER A 173 -5.62 26.77 21.58
C SER A 173 -6.78 27.15 20.67
N GLU A 174 -6.54 28.10 19.77
CA GLU A 174 -7.49 28.50 18.74
C GLU A 174 -6.81 28.52 17.37
N ASP A 175 -7.54 28.04 16.36
CA ASP A 175 -7.21 28.23 14.94
C ASP A 175 -8.05 29.38 14.36
N GLU A 176 -8.01 29.61 13.06
CA GLU A 176 -8.84 30.63 12.41
C GLU A 176 -10.34 30.33 12.57
N THR A 177 -10.74 29.06 12.39
CA THR A 177 -12.14 28.60 12.35
C THR A 177 -12.61 27.88 13.62
N ASP A 178 -11.69 27.23 14.35
CA ASP A 178 -12.01 26.27 15.41
C ASP A 178 -11.28 26.57 16.73
N TYR A 179 -11.88 26.11 17.83
CA TYR A 179 -11.28 26.06 19.16
C TYR A 179 -10.89 24.63 19.49
N TRP A 180 -9.64 24.44 19.93
CA TRP A 180 -9.13 23.16 20.41
C TRP A 180 -9.14 23.13 21.93
N GLY A 181 -9.58 22.02 22.49
CA GLY A 181 -9.76 21.94 23.93
C GLY A 181 -10.28 20.60 24.40
N ALA A 182 -10.62 20.55 25.68
CA ALA A 182 -11.19 19.37 26.29
C ALA A 182 -12.39 19.71 27.18
N TYR A 183 -13.36 18.81 27.22
CA TYR A 183 -14.42 18.84 28.23
C TYR A 183 -14.33 17.63 29.15
N PHE A 184 -14.92 17.81 30.33
CA PHE A 184 -14.93 16.84 31.41
C PHE A 184 -16.38 16.44 31.66
N ALA A 185 -16.66 15.14 31.62
CA ALA A 185 -17.99 14.59 31.83
C ALA A 185 -17.95 13.56 32.96
N PRO A 186 -18.81 13.67 33.99
CA PRO A 186 -19.00 12.61 34.97
C PRO A 186 -19.49 11.33 34.27
N VAL A 187 -19.03 10.16 34.71
CA VAL A 187 -19.42 8.89 34.09
C VAL A 187 -20.94 8.68 34.09
N ASP A 188 -21.64 9.13 35.13
CA ASP A 188 -23.10 9.02 35.25
C ASP A 188 -23.88 9.91 34.25
N MET A 189 -23.26 10.94 33.68
CA MET A 189 -23.87 11.88 32.73
C MET A 189 -23.16 11.92 31.38
N LEU A 190 -22.30 10.94 31.11
CA LEU A 190 -21.43 10.92 29.93
C LEU A 190 -22.24 10.95 28.63
N GLU A 191 -23.30 10.14 28.52
CA GLU A 191 -24.11 10.07 27.30
C GLU A 191 -24.84 11.38 27.01
N GLU A 192 -25.35 12.05 28.04
CA GLU A 192 -26.08 13.31 27.90
C GLU A 192 -25.14 14.45 27.50
N ILE A 193 -23.97 14.51 28.14
CA ILE A 193 -22.95 15.52 27.82
C ILE A 193 -22.35 15.28 26.43
N ASP A 194 -22.00 14.03 26.08
CA ASP A 194 -21.49 13.66 24.75
C ASP A 194 -22.53 14.03 23.66
N ALA A 195 -23.83 13.84 23.92
CA ALA A 195 -24.88 14.25 22.98
C ALA A 195 -24.97 15.77 22.77
N ILE A 196 -24.78 16.55 23.85
CA ILE A 196 -24.75 18.03 23.75
C ILE A 196 -23.54 18.50 22.96
N PHE A 197 -22.36 17.94 23.22
CA PHE A 197 -21.15 18.27 22.48
C PHE A 197 -21.25 17.83 21.01
N ALA A 198 -21.83 16.66 20.72
CA ALA A 198 -22.12 16.24 19.34
C ALA A 198 -23.08 17.22 18.63
N PHE A 199 -24.11 17.72 19.31
CA PHE A 199 -25.00 18.75 18.77
C PHE A 199 -24.28 20.09 18.51
N LEU A 200 -23.24 20.38 19.28
CA LEU A 200 -22.37 21.54 19.09
C LEU A 200 -21.28 21.30 18.03
N PHE A 201 -21.35 20.22 17.25
CA PHE A 201 -20.33 19.87 16.24
C PHE A 201 -18.93 19.74 16.84
N PHE A 202 -18.84 19.20 18.06
CA PHE A 202 -17.56 18.80 18.62
C PHE A 202 -17.07 17.53 17.94
N GLU A 203 -15.84 17.56 17.44
CA GLU A 203 -15.19 16.41 16.85
C GLU A 203 -14.11 15.86 17.80
N PRO A 204 -14.25 14.61 18.27
CA PRO A 204 -13.28 14.03 19.19
C PRO A 204 -11.98 13.69 18.46
N THR A 205 -10.87 14.18 19.01
CA THR A 205 -9.53 13.77 18.59
C THR A 205 -9.17 12.48 19.31
N ARG A 206 -8.79 11.45 18.53
CA ARG A 206 -8.19 10.25 19.12
C ARG A 206 -6.82 10.61 19.67
N VAL A 207 -6.73 10.61 21.00
CA VAL A 207 -5.45 10.57 21.71
C VAL A 207 -4.90 9.14 21.51
N PRO A 208 -3.86 8.90 20.68
CA PRO A 208 -3.17 7.61 20.72
C PRO A 208 -2.76 7.36 22.16
N GLY A 209 -3.01 6.14 22.66
CA GLY A 209 -2.87 5.76 24.07
C GLY A 209 -1.42 5.87 24.55
N ALA A 210 -0.98 7.09 24.76
CA ALA A 210 0.36 7.46 25.14
C ALA A 210 0.30 7.93 26.59
N ALA A 211 1.19 7.35 27.39
CA ALA A 211 1.28 7.63 28.81
C ALA A 211 2.20 8.84 29.04
N GLY A 212 1.85 9.69 30.01
CA GLY A 212 2.67 10.84 30.40
C GLY A 212 2.14 12.19 29.91
N ALA A 213 2.99 13.21 30.03
CA ALA A 213 2.65 14.59 29.65
C ALA A 213 2.56 14.77 28.13
N VAL A 214 1.79 15.76 27.67
CA VAL A 214 1.61 16.05 26.23
C VAL A 214 2.95 16.21 25.50
N ASP A 215 3.94 16.86 26.10
CA ASP A 215 5.28 17.02 25.53
C ASP A 215 6.07 15.70 25.43
N GLU A 216 5.87 14.77 26.36
CA GLU A 216 6.51 13.44 26.32
C GLU A 216 5.90 12.59 25.22
N VAL A 217 4.57 12.60 25.10
CA VAL A 217 3.83 11.92 24.03
C VAL A 217 4.25 12.42 22.65
N ILE A 218 4.37 13.74 22.44
CA ILE A 218 4.85 14.30 21.17
C ILE A 218 6.26 13.80 20.86
N ASN A 219 7.16 13.77 21.84
CA ASN A 219 8.52 13.26 21.66
C ASN A 219 8.55 11.76 21.33
N GLU A 220 7.71 10.94 21.96
CA GLU A 220 7.59 9.51 21.65
C GLU A 220 7.02 9.27 20.24
N CYS A 221 6.00 10.03 19.85
CA CYS A 221 5.46 9.98 18.49
C CYS A 221 6.51 10.39 17.46
N GLN A 222 7.33 11.42 17.73
CA GLN A 222 8.43 11.82 16.86
C GLN A 222 9.53 10.75 16.75
N LYS A 223 9.90 10.09 17.86
CA LYS A 223 10.82 8.95 17.84
C LYS A 223 10.26 7.79 17.00
N SER A 224 8.98 7.47 17.19
CA SER A 224 8.27 6.42 16.44
C SER A 224 8.23 6.72 14.94
N LEU A 225 7.99 7.99 14.56
CA LEU A 225 8.09 8.45 13.17
C LEU A 225 9.50 8.26 12.61
N GLY A 226 10.53 8.54 13.40
CA GLY A 226 11.93 8.28 13.04
C GLY A 226 12.15 6.80 12.71
N ILE A 227 11.70 5.89 13.59
CA ILE A 227 11.82 4.43 13.39
C ILE A 227 11.08 4.00 12.12
N ILE A 228 9.83 4.42 11.94
CA ILE A 228 9.03 4.09 10.75
C ILE A 228 9.70 4.61 9.48
N SER A 229 10.28 5.81 9.51
CA SER A 229 11.01 6.37 8.36
C SER A 229 12.26 5.55 8.01
N SER A 230 12.99 5.05 9.01
CA SER A 230 14.13 4.16 8.80
C SER A 230 13.69 2.82 8.22
N GLN A 231 12.61 2.23 8.73
CA GLN A 231 12.04 0.98 8.21
C GLN A 231 11.59 1.12 6.75
N LEU A 232 10.91 2.22 6.41
CA LEU A 232 10.53 2.52 5.03
C LEU A 232 11.76 2.63 4.11
N SER A 233 12.83 3.29 4.57
CA SER A 233 14.07 3.39 3.80
C SER A 233 14.76 2.04 3.62
N GLU A 234 14.73 1.15 4.63
CA GLU A 234 15.27 -0.21 4.52
C GLU A 234 14.47 -1.06 3.51
N ILE A 235 13.14 -1.00 3.57
CA ILE A 235 12.27 -1.73 2.64
C ILE A 235 12.47 -1.22 1.22
N GLN A 236 12.59 0.09 1.02
CA GLN A 236 12.92 0.68 -0.29
C GLN A 236 14.30 0.21 -0.79
N GLY A 237 15.30 0.16 0.09
CA GLY A 237 16.63 -0.35 -0.26
C GLY A 237 16.59 -1.80 -0.73
N LYS A 238 15.92 -2.68 0.03
CA LYS A 238 15.72 -4.09 -0.35
C LYS A 238 14.96 -4.21 -1.66
N THR A 239 13.88 -3.45 -1.83
CA THR A 239 13.08 -3.45 -3.06
C THR A 239 13.93 -3.09 -4.28
N ASN A 240 14.78 -2.06 -4.18
CA ASN A 240 15.69 -1.69 -5.27
C ASN A 240 16.78 -2.73 -5.55
N GLU A 241 17.25 -3.47 -4.56
CA GLU A 241 18.25 -4.56 -4.73
C GLU A 241 17.68 -5.74 -5.53
N TYR A 242 16.39 -6.07 -5.37
CA TYR A 242 15.72 -7.11 -6.16
C TYR A 242 15.35 -6.67 -7.58
N ILE A 243 15.38 -5.37 -7.84
CA ILE A 243 14.90 -4.75 -9.09
C ILE A 243 16.07 -4.31 -10.00
N SER A 244 17.27 -4.11 -9.43
CA SER A 244 18.48 -3.71 -10.17
C SER A 244 19.18 -4.90 -10.81
#